data_AF-S0GTD6-F1
#
_entry.id   AF-S0GTD6-F1
#
_cell.length_a   1.000
_cell.length_b   1.000
_cell.length_c   1.000
_cell.angle_alpha   90.00
_cell.angle_beta   90.00
_cell.angle_gamma   90.00
#
_symmetry.space_group_name_H-M   'P 1'
#
loop_
_entity.id
_entity.type
_entity.pdbx_description
1 polymer ?
#
loop_
_entity_poly.entity_id
_entity_poly.type
_entity_poly.pdbx_seq_one_letter_code
_entity_poly.pdbx_strand_id
1 'polypeptide(L)'
;MRKRILEGIAGIGLLAVLPACSTQKQAIMPEDVYAVARTVQTGTEQEAGSDKQQGQISRNVEIPQLQVDAQSVYNRMINYIVPEEELAPVLLKEQLAVYIDFPAGGVQVNPKYGNNSAELAKLEGHLKTLLQSADGFVKNIRIIGYASPDGNTKDNERLAGNRAVQFKNYLQKQFKLPVTCQVSVDWVGEDWDGLQGLISASDKKYGSRVQTIFQLTDDPDSRRKQIKAIDNGAVYKDIEKSFFSRLRRMELTVETEAQQPTLTDPQLIETIYTHPEKISLPDFIRLASFYRPGTEQYREVYEVAAYTYPSCAVALLNAAAASLALGDKEAARHFFQQVGDDPRAYNNQGVLLLMEGDKEGAASYFRKYLPLNPRVARENLRMISE
;
A
#
# COMPACT_ATOMS: atom_id res chain seq x y z
N MET A 1 22.25 -27.52 -7.09
CA MET A 1 22.21 -28.62 -6.10
C MET A 1 20.85 -28.56 -5.42
N ARG A 2 19.91 -29.31 -5.97
CA ARG A 2 18.52 -29.46 -5.52
C ARG A 2 18.35 -30.92 -5.12
N LYS A 3 17.49 -31.18 -4.13
CA LYS A 3 17.13 -32.47 -3.50
C LYS A 3 18.01 -32.90 -2.33
N ARG A 4 17.57 -32.57 -1.12
CA ARG A 4 17.26 -33.51 -0.02
C ARG A 4 16.77 -32.69 1.19
N ILE A 5 15.92 -33.31 1.99
CA ILE A 5 15.17 -32.78 3.16
C ILE A 5 13.74 -32.34 2.79
N LEU A 6 12.92 -33.34 2.55
CA LEU A 6 11.45 -33.32 2.69
C LEU A 6 11.04 -34.79 2.85
N GLU A 7 11.38 -35.35 4.01
CA GLU A 7 10.81 -36.61 4.51
C GLU A 7 10.47 -36.37 5.97
N GLY A 8 9.17 -36.24 6.26
CA GLY A 8 8.65 -36.04 7.61
C GLY A 8 7.53 -35.00 7.64
N ILE A 9 6.33 -35.44 7.28
CA ILE A 9 4.98 -35.08 7.82
C ILE A 9 3.99 -35.51 6.73
N ALA A 10 3.73 -36.82 6.67
CA ALA A 10 2.51 -37.36 6.10
C ALA A 10 1.61 -37.71 7.29
N GLY A 11 0.95 -36.69 7.83
CA GLY A 11 -0.01 -36.79 8.92
C GLY A 11 -1.43 -36.68 8.39
N ILE A 12 -2.01 -37.84 8.08
CA ILE A 12 -3.41 -38.19 7.82
C ILE A 12 -4.42 -37.11 8.30
N GLY A 13 -4.94 -36.31 7.36
CA GLY A 13 -6.14 -35.50 7.55
C GLY A 13 -7.38 -36.35 7.32
N LEU A 14 -7.91 -36.96 8.38
CA LEU A 14 -9.18 -37.67 8.34
C LEU A 14 -10.32 -36.64 8.52
N LEU A 15 -10.90 -36.21 7.41
CA LEU A 15 -12.14 -35.44 7.35
C LEU A 15 -13.29 -36.28 7.93
N ALA A 16 -13.63 -36.07 9.20
CA ALA A 16 -14.87 -36.56 9.78
C ALA A 16 -16.03 -35.66 9.33
N VAL A 17 -16.75 -36.10 8.29
CA VAL A 17 -18.05 -35.57 7.90
C VAL A 17 -19.07 -36.05 8.95
N LEU A 18 -19.60 -35.13 9.75
CA LEU A 18 -20.75 -35.41 10.62
C LEU A 18 -22.05 -35.09 9.86
N PRO A 19 -23.09 -35.94 9.97
CA PRO A 19 -24.31 -35.77 9.21
C PRO A 19 -25.23 -34.72 9.84
N ALA A 20 -25.85 -33.94 8.95
CA ALA A 20 -26.91 -33.00 9.26
C ALA A 20 -28.20 -33.73 9.69
N CYS A 21 -28.84 -33.26 10.76
CA CYS A 21 -30.25 -33.52 11.05
C CYS A 21 -30.99 -32.20 11.36
N SER A 22 -31.76 -31.79 10.35
CA SER A 22 -33.05 -31.07 10.33
C SER A 22 -33.67 -30.46 11.62
N THR A 23 -33.91 -29.14 11.53
CA THR A 23 -35.13 -28.35 11.87
C THR A 23 -35.85 -28.51 13.22
N GLN A 24 -35.96 -27.42 14.00
CA GLN A 24 -37.21 -26.65 14.16
C GLN A 24 -37.01 -25.30 14.89
N LYS A 25 -38.03 -24.44 14.75
CA LYS A 25 -38.08 -22.97 14.89
C LYS A 25 -38.07 -22.41 16.33
N GLN A 26 -37.50 -21.21 16.43
CA GLN A 26 -37.90 -20.02 17.22
C GLN A 26 -38.45 -20.19 18.65
N ALA A 27 -37.74 -19.64 19.64
CA ALA A 27 -38.33 -18.82 20.70
C ALA A 27 -37.26 -17.94 21.39
N ILE A 28 -37.73 -16.80 21.88
CA ILE A 28 -37.03 -15.66 22.47
C ILE A 28 -36.44 -16.01 23.85
N MET A 29 -35.23 -15.54 24.15
CA MET A 29 -34.62 -15.61 25.49
C MET A 29 -34.78 -14.24 26.20
N PRO A 30 -35.31 -14.19 27.43
CA PRO A 30 -35.01 -13.14 28.39
C PRO A 30 -33.82 -13.53 29.28
N GLU A 31 -33.15 -12.50 29.79
CA GLU A 31 -32.06 -12.51 30.76
C GLU A 31 -32.35 -13.39 31.99
N ASP A 32 -31.37 -14.20 32.43
CA ASP A 32 -30.84 -14.24 33.80
C ASP A 32 -29.95 -15.46 34.02
N VAL A 33 -28.64 -15.24 33.90
CA VAL A 33 -27.58 -16.25 34.10
C VAL A 33 -27.02 -16.11 35.52
N TYR A 34 -27.83 -16.22 36.58
CA TYR A 34 -27.31 -16.36 37.96
C TYR A 34 -28.36 -16.98 38.91
N ALA A 35 -28.61 -18.29 38.85
CA ALA A 35 -29.49 -18.92 39.85
C ALA A 35 -29.31 -20.43 40.08
N VAL A 36 -28.11 -21.03 40.09
CA VAL A 36 -27.98 -22.40 40.65
C VAL A 36 -26.60 -22.66 41.27
N ALA A 37 -26.49 -22.51 42.60
CA ALA A 37 -25.55 -23.26 43.44
C ALA A 37 -25.89 -23.09 44.94
N ARG A 38 -26.96 -23.72 45.40
CA ARG A 38 -27.15 -24.08 46.82
C ARG A 38 -27.88 -25.41 46.87
N THR A 39 -27.17 -26.48 47.22
CA THR A 39 -27.69 -27.66 47.95
C THR A 39 -26.63 -28.76 48.03
N VAL A 40 -25.70 -28.69 48.98
CA VAL A 40 -25.17 -29.83 49.76
C VAL A 40 -24.46 -29.19 50.96
N GLN A 41 -24.63 -29.53 52.22
CA GLN A 41 -24.97 -30.78 52.90
C GLN A 41 -25.73 -30.43 54.20
N THR A 42 -26.43 -31.40 54.79
CA THR A 42 -26.03 -32.00 56.08
C THR A 42 -27.10 -32.97 56.55
N GLY A 43 -26.64 -34.10 57.08
CA GLY A 43 -27.44 -34.94 57.94
C GLY A 43 -26.62 -36.10 58.47
N THR A 44 -25.88 -35.87 59.55
CA THR A 44 -25.93 -36.74 60.73
C THR A 44 -25.31 -36.09 61.96
N GLU A 45 -26.06 -36.27 63.05
CA GLU A 45 -25.64 -36.48 64.44
C GLU A 45 -25.57 -35.31 65.42
N GLN A 46 -26.40 -35.50 66.44
CA GLN A 46 -26.53 -34.79 67.71
C GLN A 46 -25.41 -35.24 68.65
N GLU A 47 -24.85 -34.32 69.44
CA GLU A 47 -24.90 -34.40 70.91
C GLU A 47 -24.32 -33.13 71.56
N ALA A 48 -24.70 -32.94 72.82
CA ALA A 48 -24.78 -31.71 73.57
C ALA A 48 -23.47 -31.31 74.27
N GLY A 49 -23.36 -30.03 74.65
CA GLY A 49 -22.41 -29.59 75.68
C GLY A 49 -21.93 -28.14 75.54
N SER A 50 -22.25 -27.33 76.54
CA SER A 50 -21.84 -25.94 76.78
C SER A 50 -20.35 -25.64 76.63
N ASP A 51 -19.96 -24.50 76.05
CA ASP A 51 -19.51 -23.31 76.80
C ASP A 51 -19.16 -22.14 75.87
N LYS A 52 -19.25 -20.91 76.39
CA LYS A 52 -18.92 -19.66 75.68
C LYS A 52 -17.41 -19.51 75.46
N GLN A 53 -16.98 -19.28 74.22
CA GLN A 53 -15.83 -18.41 73.92
C GLN A 53 -15.89 -17.86 72.49
N GLN A 54 -15.78 -16.54 72.36
CA GLN A 54 -15.59 -15.82 71.10
C GLN A 54 -14.27 -16.26 70.46
N GLY A 55 -14.36 -17.06 69.40
CA GLY A 55 -13.26 -17.37 68.48
C GLY A 55 -13.63 -16.85 67.09
N GLN A 56 -12.89 -15.86 66.62
CA GLN A 56 -13.00 -15.26 65.29
C GLN A 56 -12.73 -16.35 64.23
N ILE A 57 -13.77 -16.81 63.53
CA ILE A 57 -13.64 -17.76 62.41
C ILE A 57 -13.04 -16.99 61.23
N SER A 58 -11.71 -16.92 61.18
CA SER A 58 -10.99 -16.47 59.98
C SER A 58 -11.10 -17.58 58.94
N ARG A 59 -12.02 -17.44 57.99
CA ARG A 59 -12.05 -18.29 56.79
C ARG A 59 -10.89 -17.85 55.89
N ASN A 60 -9.71 -18.42 56.09
CA ASN A 60 -8.64 -18.33 55.09
C ASN A 60 -9.07 -19.16 53.88
N VAL A 61 -9.55 -18.47 52.85
CA VAL A 61 -9.65 -19.03 51.51
C VAL A 61 -8.27 -18.83 50.88
N GLU A 62 -7.47 -19.89 50.81
CA GLU A 62 -6.30 -19.89 49.92
C GLU A 62 -6.83 -19.77 48.50
N ILE A 63 -6.67 -18.59 47.90
CA ILE A 63 -6.93 -18.37 46.48
C ILE A 63 -5.87 -19.20 45.73
N PRO A 64 -6.24 -20.20 44.93
CA PRO A 64 -5.27 -20.93 44.12
C PRO A 64 -4.55 -19.92 43.23
N GLN A 65 -3.23 -19.82 43.35
CA GLN A 65 -2.44 -19.06 42.39
C GLN A 65 -2.68 -19.69 41.01
N LEU A 66 -3.35 -18.96 40.11
CA LEU A 66 -3.44 -19.35 38.71
C LEU A 66 -2.01 -19.43 38.17
N GLN A 67 -1.52 -20.63 37.89
CA GLN A 67 -0.29 -20.81 37.12
C GLN A 67 -0.59 -20.32 35.70
N VAL A 68 -0.20 -19.07 35.41
CA VAL A 68 -0.25 -18.53 34.06
C VAL A 68 0.86 -19.21 33.28
N ASP A 69 0.51 -19.91 32.20
CA ASP A 69 1.47 -20.45 31.25
C ASP A 69 2.39 -19.31 30.77
N ALA A 70 3.71 -19.46 30.95
CA ALA A 70 4.69 -18.45 30.57
C ALA A 70 4.55 -18.08 29.09
N GLN A 71 4.19 -19.05 28.23
CA GLN A 71 3.94 -18.80 26.81
C GLN A 71 2.75 -17.84 26.59
N SER A 72 1.70 -17.94 27.40
CA SER A 72 0.55 -17.01 27.35
C SER A 72 0.95 -15.59 27.71
N VAL A 73 1.92 -15.40 28.61
CA VAL A 73 2.48 -14.08 28.94
C VAL A 73 3.27 -13.53 27.74
N TYR A 74 4.18 -14.32 27.18
CA TYR A 74 4.97 -13.91 26.00
C TYR A 74 4.07 -13.56 24.81
N ASN A 75 3.01 -14.34 24.58
CA ASN A 75 2.06 -14.08 23.49
C ASN A 75 1.36 -12.72 23.59
N ARG A 76 1.22 -12.14 24.79
CA ARG A 76 0.69 -10.78 24.97
C ARG A 76 1.72 -9.68 24.68
N MET A 77 3.01 -10.03 24.72
CA MET A 77 4.12 -9.11 24.46
C MET A 77 4.47 -9.04 22.98
N ILE A 78 4.22 -10.11 22.22
CA ILE A 78 4.55 -10.21 20.79
C ILE A 78 3.64 -9.30 19.95
N ASN A 79 4.22 -8.59 18.98
CA ASN A 79 3.48 -7.80 18.00
C ASN A 79 3.72 -8.29 16.58
N TYR A 80 2.70 -8.14 15.73
CA TYR A 80 2.80 -8.36 14.29
C TYR A 80 2.89 -7.01 13.57
N ILE A 81 3.58 -6.99 12.45
CA ILE A 81 3.76 -5.84 11.58
C ILE A 81 2.66 -5.84 10.53
N VAL A 82 1.92 -4.73 10.45
CA VAL A 82 0.98 -4.49 9.37
C VAL A 82 1.77 -3.96 8.16
N PRO A 83 1.71 -4.61 6.99
CA PRO A 83 2.39 -4.16 5.78
C PRO A 83 1.67 -2.96 5.14
N GLU A 84 1.71 -1.79 5.78
CA GLU A 84 1.01 -0.60 5.27
C GLU A 84 1.45 -0.25 3.84
N GLU A 85 2.74 -0.38 3.53
CA GLU A 85 3.30 -0.12 2.21
C GLU A 85 2.86 -1.17 1.19
N GLU A 86 2.90 -2.46 1.53
CA GLU A 86 2.51 -3.53 0.61
C GLU A 86 0.99 -3.68 0.45
N LEU A 87 0.20 -3.10 1.37
CA LEU A 87 -1.24 -2.93 1.24
C LEU A 87 -1.63 -1.69 0.44
N ALA A 88 -0.68 -0.78 0.17
CA ALA A 88 -0.96 0.39 -0.63
C ALA A 88 -1.29 -0.01 -2.08
N PRO A 89 -2.27 0.66 -2.71
CA PRO A 89 -2.61 0.38 -4.10
C PRO A 89 -1.41 0.65 -5.01
N VAL A 90 -1.07 -0.32 -5.86
CA VAL A 90 -0.03 -0.12 -6.87
C VAL A 90 -0.59 0.82 -7.95
N LEU A 91 0.00 1.99 -8.09
CA LEU A 91 -0.41 2.97 -9.10
C LEU A 91 0.44 2.82 -10.37
N LEU A 92 -0.24 2.63 -11.50
CA LEU A 92 0.37 2.66 -12.82
C LEU A 92 0.25 4.07 -13.40
N LYS A 93 1.29 4.54 -14.07
CA LYS A 93 1.31 5.85 -14.72
C LYS A 93 1.54 5.72 -16.21
N GLU A 94 0.66 6.32 -16.99
CA GLU A 94 0.82 6.42 -18.44
C GLU A 94 0.86 7.88 -18.90
N GLN A 95 1.77 8.15 -19.84
CA GLN A 95 1.96 9.48 -20.40
C GLN A 95 1.50 9.52 -21.85
N LEU A 96 0.68 10.52 -22.18
CA LEU A 96 0.15 10.75 -23.51
C LEU A 96 0.41 12.21 -23.91
N ALA A 97 0.68 12.44 -25.19
CA ALA A 97 0.75 13.79 -25.75
C ALA A 97 -0.32 13.94 -26.83
N VAL A 98 -1.05 15.05 -26.78
CA VAL A 98 -2.13 15.36 -27.72
C VAL A 98 -1.90 16.74 -28.31
N TYR A 99 -1.93 16.86 -29.62
CA TYR A 99 -1.67 18.11 -30.33
C TYR A 99 -3.01 18.71 -30.77
N ILE A 100 -3.42 19.80 -30.11
CA ILE A 100 -4.71 20.44 -30.38
C ILE A 100 -4.47 21.77 -31.08
N ASP A 101 -5.02 21.89 -32.29
CA ASP A 101 -5.07 23.12 -33.06
C ASP A 101 -6.15 24.05 -32.50
N PHE A 102 -5.80 25.33 -32.39
CA PHE A 102 -6.71 26.39 -31.97
C PHE A 102 -6.65 27.54 -32.97
N PRO A 103 -7.79 28.20 -33.27
CA PRO A 103 -7.76 29.50 -33.91
C PRO A 103 -6.87 30.49 -33.16
N ALA A 104 -6.36 31.51 -33.84
CA ALA A 104 -5.53 32.55 -33.21
C ALA A 104 -6.24 33.17 -31.99
N GLY A 105 -5.57 33.18 -30.84
CA GLY A 105 -6.13 33.63 -29.56
C GLY A 105 -7.24 32.74 -28.96
N GLY A 106 -7.68 31.71 -29.67
CA GLY A 106 -8.73 30.79 -29.25
C GLY A 106 -8.24 29.79 -28.20
N VAL A 107 -9.16 29.39 -27.33
CA VAL A 107 -8.93 28.42 -26.24
C VAL A 107 -9.86 27.21 -26.30
N GLN A 108 -10.90 27.26 -27.14
CA GLN A 108 -11.91 26.21 -27.19
C GLN A 108 -11.45 25.02 -28.01
N VAL A 109 -11.63 23.82 -27.45
CA VAL A 109 -11.39 22.56 -28.16
C VAL A 109 -12.50 22.36 -29.19
N ASN A 110 -12.15 22.50 -30.46
CA ASN A 110 -13.07 22.26 -31.57
C ASN A 110 -12.61 21.02 -32.35
N PRO A 111 -13.31 19.88 -32.25
CA PRO A 111 -12.96 18.66 -32.96
C PRO A 111 -12.91 18.80 -34.49
N LYS A 112 -13.56 19.81 -35.07
CA LYS A 112 -13.62 20.04 -36.52
C LYS A 112 -12.57 21.03 -37.02
N TYR A 113 -11.76 21.60 -36.13
CA TYR A 113 -10.73 22.58 -36.51
C TYR A 113 -9.39 21.90 -36.75
N GLY A 114 -8.70 22.27 -37.83
CA GLY A 114 -7.37 21.75 -38.15
C GLY A 114 -7.35 20.21 -38.18
N ASN A 115 -6.35 19.61 -37.52
CA ASN A 115 -6.21 18.16 -37.43
C ASN A 115 -6.82 17.56 -36.14
N ASN A 116 -7.65 18.32 -35.42
CA ASN A 116 -8.16 17.92 -34.10
C ASN A 116 -8.96 16.63 -34.13
N SER A 117 -9.72 16.36 -35.20
CA SER A 117 -10.51 15.13 -35.31
C SER A 117 -9.63 13.88 -35.23
N ALA A 118 -8.49 13.88 -35.91
CA ALA A 118 -7.55 12.76 -35.92
C ALA A 118 -6.83 12.62 -34.58
N GLU A 119 -6.37 13.72 -33.99
CA GLU A 119 -5.65 13.71 -32.71
C GLU A 119 -6.57 13.29 -31.54
N LEU A 120 -7.82 13.76 -31.54
CA LEU A 120 -8.81 13.36 -30.54
C LEU A 120 -9.24 11.90 -30.70
N ALA A 121 -9.34 11.38 -31.93
CA ALA A 121 -9.64 9.97 -32.16
C ALA A 121 -8.52 9.04 -31.67
N LYS A 122 -7.25 9.42 -31.85
CA LYS A 122 -6.11 8.68 -31.30
C LYS A 122 -6.16 8.64 -29.77
N LEU A 123 -6.40 9.81 -29.16
CA LEU A 123 -6.57 9.93 -27.72
C LEU A 123 -7.72 9.07 -27.21
N GLU A 124 -8.87 9.08 -27.89
CA GLU A 124 -10.03 8.27 -27.53
C GLU A 124 -9.73 6.77 -27.57
N GLY A 125 -9.02 6.31 -28.61
CA GLY A 125 -8.57 4.92 -28.69
C GLY A 125 -7.72 4.52 -27.49
N HIS A 126 -6.68 5.31 -27.18
CA HIS A 126 -5.78 5.02 -26.07
C HIS A 126 -6.49 5.08 -24.71
N LEU A 127 -7.18 6.19 -24.42
CA LEU A 127 -7.87 6.36 -23.13
C LEU A 127 -8.95 5.30 -22.93
N LYS A 128 -9.71 4.92 -23.96
CA LYS A 128 -10.72 3.88 -23.81
C LYS A 128 -10.11 2.54 -23.44
N THR A 129 -9.00 2.14 -24.08
CA THR A 129 -8.28 0.92 -23.71
C THR A 129 -7.82 0.96 -22.26
N LEU A 130 -7.27 2.09 -21.81
CA LEU A 130 -6.81 2.27 -20.43
C LEU A 130 -7.94 2.25 -19.40
N LEU A 131 -9.04 2.93 -19.72
CA LEU A 131 -10.23 2.97 -18.86
C LEU A 131 -10.87 1.58 -18.73
N GLN A 132 -10.86 0.79 -19.80
CA GLN A 132 -11.38 -0.58 -19.82
C GLN A 132 -10.47 -1.54 -19.08
N SER A 133 -9.15 -1.49 -19.30
CA SER A 133 -8.20 -2.36 -18.61
C SER A 133 -8.14 -2.08 -17.10
N ALA A 134 -8.37 -0.83 -16.70
CA ALA A 134 -8.49 -0.45 -15.31
C ALA A 134 -9.89 -0.71 -14.72
N ASP A 135 -10.87 -1.23 -15.48
CA ASP A 135 -12.28 -1.41 -15.09
C ASP A 135 -12.88 -0.19 -14.36
N GLY A 136 -12.51 1.02 -14.79
CA GLY A 136 -12.97 2.27 -14.17
C GLY A 136 -12.17 2.78 -12.96
N PHE A 137 -11.08 2.14 -12.55
CA PHE A 137 -10.19 2.61 -11.47
C PHE A 137 -9.15 3.65 -11.92
N VAL A 138 -9.59 4.71 -12.59
CA VAL A 138 -8.73 5.89 -12.81
C VAL A 138 -8.81 6.80 -11.60
N LYS A 139 -7.66 7.06 -10.99
CA LYS A 139 -7.57 7.91 -9.80
C LYS A 139 -7.33 9.35 -10.21
N ASN A 140 -6.30 9.59 -11.02
CA ASN A 140 -5.86 10.92 -11.37
C ASN A 140 -5.61 11.06 -12.87
N ILE A 141 -6.03 12.19 -13.44
CA ILE A 141 -5.57 12.63 -14.76
C ILE A 141 -4.97 14.02 -14.58
N ARG A 142 -3.66 14.13 -14.78
CA ARG A 142 -2.97 15.42 -14.78
C ARG A 142 -2.78 15.88 -16.21
N ILE A 143 -3.13 17.14 -16.49
CA ILE A 143 -2.98 17.75 -17.80
C ILE A 143 -1.98 18.91 -17.68
N ILE A 144 -0.98 18.95 -18.56
CA ILE A 144 -0.05 20.06 -18.69
C ILE A 144 -0.25 20.72 -20.05
N GLY A 145 -0.61 21.99 -20.04
CA GLY A 145 -0.75 22.79 -21.25
C GLY A 145 0.55 23.44 -21.70
N TYR A 146 0.79 23.40 -23.00
CA TYR A 146 1.89 24.06 -23.67
C TYR A 146 1.41 24.95 -24.82
N ALA A 147 2.14 26.04 -25.05
CA ALA A 147 1.97 26.98 -26.14
C ALA A 147 3.25 27.09 -26.95
N SER A 148 3.09 27.39 -28.24
CA SER A 148 4.18 27.84 -29.09
C SER A 148 4.69 29.22 -28.65
N PRO A 149 5.97 29.55 -28.87
CA PRO A 149 6.50 30.89 -28.59
C PRO A 149 6.20 31.88 -29.73
N ASP A 150 4.92 31.99 -30.14
CA ASP A 150 4.43 32.90 -31.20
C ASP A 150 3.92 34.25 -30.69
N GLY A 151 3.40 34.30 -29.46
CA GLY A 151 3.04 35.53 -28.74
C GLY A 151 4.13 36.09 -27.80
N ASN A 152 3.78 37.09 -26.98
CA ASN A 152 4.59 37.43 -25.80
C ASN A 152 4.36 36.39 -24.69
N THR A 153 5.29 36.28 -23.75
CA THR A 153 5.25 35.23 -22.72
C THR A 153 3.97 35.26 -21.88
N LYS A 154 3.47 36.45 -21.49
CA LYS A 154 2.24 36.57 -20.69
C LYS A 154 1.01 36.04 -21.43
N ASP A 155 0.89 36.32 -22.72
CA ASP A 155 -0.22 35.81 -23.53
C ASP A 155 -0.12 34.31 -23.78
N ASN A 156 1.08 33.79 -24.03
CA ASN A 156 1.29 32.36 -24.23
C ASN A 156 1.02 31.56 -22.95
N GLU A 157 1.44 32.08 -21.80
CA GLU A 157 1.11 31.55 -20.47
C GLU A 157 -0.40 31.46 -20.27
N ARG A 158 -1.11 32.58 -20.50
CA ARG A 158 -2.57 32.64 -20.42
C ARG A 158 -3.24 31.67 -21.38
N LEU A 159 -2.74 31.53 -22.60
CA LEU A 159 -3.30 30.62 -23.60
C LEU A 159 -3.08 29.15 -23.21
N ALA A 160 -1.87 28.78 -22.77
CA ALA A 160 -1.55 27.42 -22.35
C ALA A 160 -2.47 26.97 -21.20
N GLY A 161 -2.59 27.77 -20.15
CA GLY A 161 -3.46 27.47 -19.00
C GLY A 161 -4.94 27.38 -19.40
N ASN A 162 -5.47 28.37 -20.12
CA ASN A 162 -6.88 28.35 -20.50
C ASN A 162 -7.22 27.20 -21.47
N ARG A 163 -6.33 26.86 -22.40
CA ARG A 163 -6.50 25.71 -23.29
C ARG A 163 -6.50 24.40 -22.53
N ALA A 164 -5.61 24.23 -21.55
CA ALA A 164 -5.59 23.06 -20.69
C ALA A 164 -6.87 22.93 -19.86
N VAL A 165 -7.43 24.03 -19.36
CA VAL A 165 -8.73 24.05 -18.68
C VAL A 165 -9.87 23.65 -19.62
N GLN A 166 -9.93 24.18 -20.85
CA GLN A 166 -10.96 23.78 -21.80
C GLN A 166 -10.80 22.31 -22.25
N PHE A 167 -9.57 21.84 -22.35
CA PHE A 167 -9.28 20.44 -22.65
C PHE A 167 -9.71 19.52 -21.51
N LYS A 168 -9.49 19.88 -20.25
CA LYS A 168 -10.07 19.19 -19.09
C LYS A 168 -11.60 19.08 -19.20
N ASN A 169 -12.28 20.18 -19.50
CA ASN A 169 -13.75 20.19 -19.63
C ASN A 169 -14.22 19.27 -20.77
N TYR A 170 -13.49 19.28 -21.90
CA TYR A 170 -13.73 18.37 -23.01
C TYR A 170 -13.59 16.90 -22.57
N LEU A 171 -12.49 16.53 -21.90
CA LEU A 171 -12.25 15.17 -21.42
C LEU A 171 -13.34 14.69 -20.46
N GLN A 172 -13.68 15.52 -19.46
CA GLN A 172 -14.70 15.18 -18.47
C GLN A 172 -16.06 14.92 -19.13
N LYS A 173 -16.44 15.74 -20.13
CA LYS A 173 -17.69 15.59 -20.86
C LYS A 173 -17.68 14.39 -21.82
N GLN A 174 -16.61 14.21 -22.58
CA GLN A 174 -16.49 13.20 -23.63
C GLN A 174 -16.41 11.79 -23.05
N PHE A 175 -15.56 11.59 -22.03
CA PHE A 175 -15.29 10.27 -21.45
C PHE A 175 -16.17 9.96 -20.25
N LYS A 176 -17.01 10.90 -19.78
CA LYS A 176 -17.87 10.75 -18.59
C LYS A 176 -17.09 10.18 -17.40
N LEU A 177 -15.97 10.82 -17.10
CA LEU A 177 -15.03 10.34 -16.07
C LEU A 177 -15.76 10.17 -14.72
N PRO A 178 -15.43 9.13 -13.94
CA PRO A 178 -16.02 8.92 -12.61
C PRO A 178 -15.80 10.14 -11.70
N VAL A 179 -16.75 10.39 -10.78
CA VAL A 179 -16.62 11.48 -9.79
C VAL A 179 -15.39 11.30 -8.89
N THR A 180 -14.93 10.06 -8.73
CA THR A 180 -13.71 9.69 -8.00
C THR A 180 -12.41 10.01 -8.74
N CYS A 181 -12.47 10.28 -10.05
CA CYS A 181 -11.30 10.62 -10.85
C CYS A 181 -10.97 12.11 -10.70
N GLN A 182 -9.87 12.43 -10.03
CA GLN A 182 -9.40 13.80 -9.90
C GLN A 182 -8.72 14.23 -11.21
N VAL A 183 -9.18 15.33 -11.81
CA VAL A 183 -8.54 15.91 -12.99
C VAL A 183 -7.89 17.24 -12.62
N SER A 184 -6.56 17.29 -12.67
CA SER A 184 -5.77 18.50 -12.38
C SER A 184 -5.22 19.11 -13.67
N VAL A 185 -4.99 20.42 -13.63
CA VAL A 185 -4.49 21.20 -14.76
C VAL A 185 -3.31 22.03 -14.27
N ASP A 186 -2.20 21.90 -14.97
CA ASP A 186 -1.02 22.74 -14.89
C ASP A 186 -0.69 23.27 -16.28
N TRP A 187 0.25 24.20 -16.37
CA TRP A 187 0.77 24.70 -17.63
C TRP A 187 2.20 25.18 -17.46
N VAL A 188 2.94 25.13 -18.56
CA VAL A 188 4.32 25.64 -18.65
C VAL A 188 4.35 27.00 -19.37
N GLY A 189 3.31 27.30 -20.15
CA GLY A 189 3.34 28.44 -21.06
C GLY A 189 4.05 28.06 -22.35
N GLU A 190 5.19 28.68 -22.62
CA GLU A 190 5.93 28.45 -23.86
C GLU A 190 6.80 27.19 -23.80
N ASP A 191 6.63 26.27 -24.77
CA ASP A 191 7.40 25.02 -24.86
C ASP A 191 8.78 25.26 -25.49
N TRP A 192 9.63 25.98 -24.77
CA TRP A 192 10.99 26.27 -25.21
C TRP A 192 11.87 25.02 -25.24
N ASP A 193 11.70 24.11 -24.28
CA ASP A 193 12.43 22.85 -24.22
C ASP A 193 12.03 21.93 -25.39
N GLY A 194 10.73 21.84 -25.69
CA GLY A 194 10.22 21.15 -26.86
C GLY A 194 10.75 21.76 -28.15
N LEU A 195 10.78 23.09 -28.27
CA LEU A 195 11.37 23.75 -29.45
C LEU A 195 12.85 23.43 -29.59
N GLN A 196 13.60 23.45 -28.48
CA GLN A 196 15.01 23.12 -28.46
C GLN A 196 15.24 21.68 -28.93
N GLY A 197 14.47 20.71 -28.42
CA GLY A 197 14.53 19.32 -28.83
C GLY A 197 14.20 19.11 -30.31
N LEU A 198 13.14 19.76 -30.81
CA LEU A 198 12.74 19.69 -32.22
C LEU A 198 13.81 20.24 -33.16
N ILE A 199 14.44 21.36 -32.82
CA ILE A 199 15.52 21.95 -33.63
C ILE A 199 16.75 21.05 -33.60
N SER A 200 17.14 20.53 -32.43
CA SER A 200 18.27 19.60 -32.29
C SER A 200 18.11 18.32 -33.09
N ALA A 201 16.87 17.81 -33.19
CA ALA A 201 16.56 16.62 -33.97
C ALA A 201 16.37 16.88 -35.48
N SER A 202 16.47 18.13 -35.94
CA SER A 202 16.26 18.53 -37.32
C SER A 202 17.57 18.71 -38.09
N ASP A 203 17.49 18.77 -39.42
CA ASP A 203 18.59 19.07 -40.34
C ASP A 203 18.71 20.57 -40.67
N LYS A 204 18.06 21.44 -39.89
CA LYS A 204 18.00 22.88 -40.16
C LYS A 204 19.38 23.52 -40.00
N LYS A 205 19.84 24.20 -41.05
CA LYS A 205 21.15 24.88 -41.11
C LYS A 205 21.38 25.92 -40.01
N TYR A 206 20.31 26.53 -39.49
CA TYR A 206 20.38 27.51 -38.41
C TYR A 206 20.41 26.89 -37.01
N GLY A 207 20.34 25.55 -36.88
CA GLY A 207 20.19 24.86 -35.60
C GLY A 207 21.23 25.28 -34.57
N SER A 208 22.52 25.25 -34.90
CA SER A 208 23.61 25.62 -33.98
C SER A 208 23.52 27.07 -33.47
N ARG A 209 23.15 28.02 -34.34
CA ARG A 209 22.95 29.43 -33.96
C ARG A 209 21.80 29.58 -32.97
N VAL A 210 20.69 28.88 -33.19
CA VAL A 210 19.53 28.94 -32.28
C VAL A 210 19.82 28.23 -30.96
N GLN A 211 20.54 27.10 -30.97
CA GLN A 211 20.99 26.41 -29.76
C GLN A 211 21.86 27.29 -28.86
N THR A 212 22.75 28.09 -29.47
CA THR A 212 23.58 29.05 -28.73
C THR A 212 22.72 30.08 -28.00
N ILE A 213 21.62 30.55 -28.62
CA ILE A 213 20.69 31.48 -27.95
C ILE A 213 20.00 30.82 -26.75
N PHE A 214 19.58 29.55 -26.87
CA PHE A 214 18.99 28.83 -25.74
C PHE A 214 19.96 28.72 -24.55
N GLN A 215 21.25 28.48 -24.81
CA GLN A 215 22.27 28.34 -23.77
C GLN A 215 22.65 29.66 -23.10
N LEU A 216 22.59 30.77 -23.83
CA LEU A 216 23.07 32.08 -23.36
C LEU A 216 21.96 33.02 -22.90
N THR A 217 20.69 32.67 -23.12
CA THR A 217 19.55 33.55 -22.84
C THR A 217 18.44 32.82 -22.10
N ASP A 218 18.33 33.11 -20.81
CA ASP A 218 17.29 32.57 -19.93
C ASP A 218 15.93 33.24 -20.18
N ASP A 219 15.90 34.56 -20.35
CA ASP A 219 14.67 35.32 -20.52
C ASP A 219 13.94 34.94 -21.84
N PRO A 220 12.70 34.42 -21.77
CA PRO A 220 11.93 33.97 -22.94
C PRO A 220 11.70 35.04 -24.01
N ASP A 221 11.38 36.28 -23.60
CA ASP A 221 11.07 37.36 -24.54
C ASP A 221 12.34 37.83 -25.27
N SER A 222 13.48 37.94 -24.55
CA SER A 222 14.80 38.21 -25.12
C SER A 222 15.25 37.11 -26.08
N ARG A 223 15.07 35.84 -25.70
CA ARG A 223 15.37 34.68 -26.54
C ARG A 223 14.59 34.75 -27.85
N ARG A 224 13.27 35.00 -27.78
CA ARG A 224 12.41 35.17 -28.96
C ARG A 224 12.90 36.33 -29.84
N LYS A 225 13.26 37.47 -29.23
CA LYS A 225 13.77 38.65 -29.93
C LYS A 225 15.07 38.34 -30.68
N GLN A 226 16.00 37.63 -30.06
CA GLN A 226 17.26 37.23 -30.68
C GLN A 226 17.03 36.27 -31.85
N ILE A 227 16.16 35.26 -31.70
CA ILE A 227 15.81 34.34 -32.79
C ILE A 227 15.14 35.10 -33.96
N LYS A 228 14.26 36.08 -33.67
CA LYS A 228 13.65 36.94 -34.70
C LYS A 228 14.66 37.83 -35.44
N ALA A 229 15.78 38.19 -34.81
CA ALA A 229 16.81 39.00 -35.44
C ALA A 229 17.68 38.20 -36.42
N ILE A 230 17.68 36.86 -36.34
CA ILE A 230 18.45 36.00 -37.24
C ILE A 230 17.94 36.16 -38.68
N ASP A 231 18.86 36.48 -39.59
CA ASP A 231 18.66 36.52 -41.04
C ASP A 231 17.41 37.33 -41.42
N ASN A 232 17.24 38.50 -40.80
CA ASN A 232 16.10 39.41 -40.98
C ASN A 232 14.73 38.74 -40.75
N GLY A 233 14.67 37.80 -39.80
CA GLY A 233 13.46 37.08 -39.40
C GLY A 233 13.11 35.87 -40.28
N ALA A 234 13.92 35.55 -41.29
CA ALA A 234 13.70 34.37 -42.13
C ALA A 234 13.74 33.07 -41.31
N VAL A 235 14.66 32.97 -40.35
CA VAL A 235 14.79 31.78 -39.48
C VAL A 235 13.57 31.61 -38.58
N TYR A 236 13.09 32.68 -37.94
CA TYR A 236 11.90 32.59 -37.09
C TYR A 236 10.66 32.15 -37.88
N LYS A 237 10.46 32.66 -39.11
CA LYS A 237 9.35 32.23 -39.97
C LYS A 237 9.44 30.75 -40.35
N ASP A 238 10.64 30.25 -40.61
CA ASP A 238 10.83 28.82 -40.91
C ASP A 238 10.59 27.95 -39.66
N ILE A 239 11.03 28.40 -38.47
CA ILE A 239 10.75 27.74 -37.19
C ILE A 239 9.25 27.68 -36.93
N GLU A 240 8.54 28.80 -37.10
CA GLU A 240 7.09 28.90 -36.93
C GLU A 240 6.37 27.89 -37.83
N LYS A 241 6.74 27.86 -39.11
CA LYS A 241 6.15 26.94 -40.09
C LYS A 241 6.49 25.47 -39.81
N SER A 242 7.70 25.18 -39.36
CA SER A 242 8.21 23.81 -39.25
C SER A 242 7.88 23.14 -37.92
N PHE A 243 7.76 23.91 -36.83
CA PHE A 243 7.77 23.35 -35.48
C PHE A 243 6.60 23.81 -34.59
N PHE A 244 6.04 25.02 -34.76
CA PHE A 244 5.10 25.55 -33.75
C PHE A 244 3.81 24.74 -33.60
N SER A 245 3.31 24.09 -34.65
CA SER A 245 2.16 23.17 -34.54
C SER A 245 2.44 22.01 -33.58
N ARG A 246 3.69 21.55 -33.49
CA ARG A 246 4.12 20.47 -32.58
C ARG A 246 4.39 20.93 -31.15
N LEU A 247 4.30 22.23 -30.87
CA LEU A 247 4.49 22.78 -29.52
C LEU A 247 3.16 23.11 -28.83
N ARG A 248 2.07 23.20 -29.61
CA ARG A 248 0.71 23.38 -29.09
C ARG A 248 0.16 22.02 -28.65
N ARG A 249 0.70 21.52 -27.54
CA ARG A 249 0.41 20.18 -27.03
C ARG A 249 -0.17 20.22 -25.63
N MET A 250 -0.96 19.20 -25.32
CA MET A 250 -1.42 18.84 -23.99
C MET A 250 -0.71 17.54 -23.63
N GLU A 251 0.05 17.53 -22.54
CA GLU A 251 0.56 16.28 -21.96
C GLU A 251 -0.41 15.80 -20.89
N LEU A 252 -0.77 14.53 -20.96
CA LEU A 252 -1.63 13.87 -19.98
C LEU A 252 -0.79 12.83 -19.24
N THR A 253 -0.88 12.83 -17.91
CA THR A 253 -0.47 11.71 -17.08
C THR A 253 -1.73 11.07 -16.49
N VAL A 254 -1.99 9.83 -16.86
CA VAL A 254 -3.13 9.04 -16.36
C VAL A 254 -2.58 8.09 -15.30
N GLU A 255 -3.11 8.21 -14.09
CA GLU A 255 -2.78 7.32 -12.97
C GLU A 255 -3.95 6.37 -12.71
N THR A 256 -3.68 5.08 -12.83
CA THR A 256 -4.65 4.00 -12.60
C THR A 256 -4.18 3.11 -11.47
N GLU A 257 -5.12 2.46 -10.78
CA GLU A 257 -4.80 1.43 -9.81
C GLU A 257 -4.63 0.09 -10.53
N ALA A 258 -3.51 -0.59 -10.32
CA ALA A 258 -3.28 -1.92 -10.87
C ALA A 258 -4.28 -2.89 -10.23
N GLN A 259 -5.02 -3.60 -11.06
CA GLN A 259 -5.85 -4.69 -10.57
C GLN A 259 -4.98 -5.87 -10.22
N GLN A 260 -5.04 -6.31 -8.96
CA GLN A 260 -4.58 -7.64 -8.59
C GLN A 260 -5.78 -8.59 -8.67
N PRO A 261 -5.66 -9.73 -9.37
CA PRO A 261 -6.73 -10.71 -9.39
C PRO A 261 -6.98 -11.21 -7.97
N THR A 262 -8.17 -10.95 -7.44
CA THR A 262 -8.56 -11.44 -6.11
C THR A 262 -8.86 -12.94 -6.20
N LEU A 263 -8.00 -13.76 -5.60
CA LEU A 263 -8.30 -15.18 -5.43
C LEU A 263 -9.45 -15.34 -4.43
N THR A 264 -10.39 -16.24 -4.75
CA THR A 264 -11.39 -16.67 -3.75
C THR A 264 -10.71 -17.39 -2.59
N ASP A 265 -11.30 -17.41 -1.40
CA ASP A 265 -10.71 -18.05 -0.22
C ASP A 265 -10.24 -19.50 -0.47
N PRO A 266 -11.01 -20.38 -1.15
CA PRO A 266 -10.54 -21.74 -1.46
C PRO A 266 -9.33 -21.75 -2.41
N GLN A 267 -9.34 -20.90 -3.44
CA GLN A 267 -8.23 -20.80 -4.39
C GLN A 267 -6.97 -20.25 -3.72
N LEU A 268 -7.12 -19.30 -2.79
CA LEU A 268 -6.02 -18.74 -2.02
C LEU A 268 -5.34 -19.81 -1.17
N ILE A 269 -6.13 -20.58 -0.43
CA ILE A 269 -5.63 -21.69 0.39
C ILE A 269 -4.86 -22.68 -0.49
N GLU A 270 -5.44 -23.13 -1.60
CA GLU A 270 -4.78 -24.07 -2.52
C GLU A 270 -3.49 -23.51 -3.11
N THR A 271 -3.52 -22.25 -3.56
CA THR A 271 -2.40 -21.64 -4.28
C THR A 271 -1.22 -21.35 -3.36
N ILE A 272 -1.44 -21.01 -2.08
CA ILE A 272 -0.36 -20.80 -1.11
C ILE A 272 0.51 -22.06 -0.94
N TYR A 273 -0.09 -23.25 -0.95
CA TYR A 273 0.66 -24.50 -0.75
C TYR A 273 1.19 -25.12 -2.05
N THR A 274 0.72 -24.67 -3.22
CA THR A 274 1.12 -25.22 -4.53
C THR A 274 1.99 -24.28 -5.34
N HIS A 275 1.70 -22.99 -5.30
CA HIS A 275 2.35 -21.91 -6.06
C HIS A 275 2.48 -20.62 -5.23
N PRO A 276 3.16 -20.67 -4.07
CA PRO A 276 3.30 -19.52 -3.19
C PRO A 276 3.92 -18.30 -3.87
N GLU A 277 4.76 -18.49 -4.90
CA GLU A 277 5.37 -17.41 -5.67
C GLU A 277 4.37 -16.52 -6.44
N LYS A 278 3.13 -16.96 -6.58
CA LYS A 278 2.05 -16.22 -7.24
C LYS A 278 1.18 -15.42 -6.26
N ILE A 279 1.42 -15.57 -4.96
CA ILE A 279 0.59 -15.00 -3.91
C ILE A 279 1.23 -13.72 -3.40
N SER A 280 0.48 -12.61 -3.42
CA SER A 280 0.96 -11.34 -2.87
C SER A 280 1.11 -11.40 -1.34
N LEU A 281 1.98 -10.55 -0.77
CA LEU A 281 2.11 -10.46 0.70
C LEU A 281 0.78 -10.12 1.41
N PRO A 282 -0.06 -9.18 0.90
CA PRO A 282 -1.42 -8.97 1.42
C PRO A 282 -2.28 -10.24 1.45
N ASP A 283 -2.15 -11.10 0.44
CA ASP A 283 -2.91 -12.34 0.35
C ASP A 283 -2.44 -13.38 1.38
N PHE A 284 -1.14 -13.46 1.67
CA PHE A 284 -0.63 -14.25 2.79
C PHE A 284 -1.24 -13.77 4.13
N ILE A 285 -1.32 -12.46 4.35
CA ILE A 285 -1.86 -11.90 5.58
C ILE A 285 -3.38 -12.07 5.68
N ARG A 286 -4.08 -11.97 4.55
CA ARG A 286 -5.50 -12.32 4.47
C ARG A 286 -5.70 -13.77 4.88
N LEU A 287 -4.91 -14.70 4.35
CA LEU A 287 -5.01 -16.12 4.74
C LEU A 287 -4.71 -16.30 6.23
N ALA A 288 -3.66 -15.68 6.76
CA ALA A 288 -3.29 -15.79 8.16
C ALA A 288 -4.44 -15.41 9.10
N SER A 289 -5.31 -14.47 8.70
CA SER A 289 -6.49 -14.06 9.47
C SER A 289 -7.54 -15.17 9.64
N PHE A 290 -7.49 -16.25 8.86
CA PHE A 290 -8.38 -17.41 9.01
C PHE A 290 -7.98 -18.32 10.16
N TYR A 291 -6.75 -18.16 10.67
CA TYR A 291 -6.21 -18.97 11.77
C TYR A 291 -6.06 -18.12 13.03
N ARG A 292 -6.16 -18.76 14.20
CA ARG A 292 -5.94 -18.08 15.48
C ARG A 292 -4.42 -17.84 15.66
N PRO A 293 -3.99 -16.63 16.05
CA PRO A 293 -2.58 -16.39 16.40
C PRO A 293 -2.06 -17.38 17.44
N GLY A 294 -0.83 -17.87 17.24
CA GLY A 294 -0.21 -18.88 18.11
C GLY A 294 -0.62 -20.33 17.80
N THR A 295 -1.25 -20.62 16.66
CA THR A 295 -1.40 -21.99 16.16
C THR A 295 -0.35 -22.32 15.10
N GLU A 296 -0.10 -23.61 14.87
CA GLU A 296 0.81 -24.09 13.83
C GLU A 296 0.44 -23.57 12.43
N GLN A 297 -0.85 -23.60 12.08
CA GLN A 297 -1.31 -23.11 10.78
C GLN A 297 -1.05 -21.61 10.62
N TYR A 298 -1.20 -20.84 11.69
CA TYR A 298 -0.92 -19.40 11.66
C TYR A 298 0.56 -19.12 11.42
N ARG A 299 1.45 -19.89 12.06
CA ARG A 299 2.90 -19.83 11.81
C ARG A 299 3.25 -20.24 10.39
N GLU A 300 2.72 -21.36 9.92
CA GLU A 300 3.02 -21.91 8.60
C GLU A 300 2.77 -20.88 7.49
N VAL A 301 1.64 -20.16 7.52
CA VAL A 301 1.34 -19.12 6.53
C VAL A 301 2.43 -18.04 6.47
N TYR A 302 2.90 -17.55 7.63
CA TYR A 302 3.97 -16.54 7.65
C TYR A 302 5.34 -17.09 7.28
N GLU A 303 5.65 -18.34 7.64
CA GLU A 303 6.89 -18.98 7.21
C GLU A 303 6.93 -19.15 5.69
N VAL A 304 5.83 -19.63 5.09
CA VAL A 304 5.71 -19.70 3.63
C VAL A 304 5.87 -18.31 3.01
N ALA A 305 5.26 -17.27 3.59
CA ALA A 305 5.45 -15.89 3.14
C ALA A 305 6.92 -15.45 3.21
N ALA A 306 7.61 -15.73 4.31
CA ALA A 306 9.03 -15.40 4.51
C ALA A 306 9.95 -16.15 3.52
N TYR A 307 9.69 -17.42 3.25
CA TYR A 307 10.46 -18.19 2.26
C TYR A 307 10.18 -17.74 0.82
N THR A 308 8.97 -17.25 0.55
CA THR A 308 8.58 -16.68 -0.75
C THR A 308 9.21 -15.31 -0.96
N TYR A 309 9.28 -14.50 0.09
CA TYR A 309 9.77 -13.13 0.08
C TYR A 309 10.96 -12.93 1.05
N PRO A 310 12.12 -13.56 0.80
CA PRO A 310 13.25 -13.55 1.73
C PRO A 310 13.92 -12.17 1.89
N SER A 311 13.61 -11.21 1.02
CA SER A 311 14.07 -9.82 1.14
C SER A 311 13.02 -8.87 1.74
N CYS A 312 11.80 -9.37 2.03
CA CYS A 312 10.75 -8.55 2.62
C CYS A 312 10.85 -8.59 4.15
N ALA A 313 11.21 -7.45 4.74
CA ALA A 313 11.31 -7.34 6.19
C ALA A 313 10.00 -7.66 6.91
N VAL A 314 8.84 -7.24 6.37
CA VAL A 314 7.54 -7.51 6.99
C VAL A 314 7.24 -9.01 7.04
N ALA A 315 7.50 -9.74 5.95
CA ALA A 315 7.32 -11.19 5.91
C ALA A 315 8.21 -11.90 6.94
N LEU A 316 9.50 -11.55 6.99
CA LEU A 316 10.46 -12.10 7.96
C LEU A 316 10.07 -11.78 9.41
N LEU A 317 9.69 -10.53 9.71
CA LEU A 317 9.31 -10.11 11.06
C LEU A 317 8.04 -10.81 11.55
N ASN A 318 7.06 -11.00 10.68
CA ASN A 318 5.83 -11.71 11.03
C ASN A 318 6.04 -13.22 11.18
N ALA A 319 6.92 -13.83 10.38
CA ALA A 319 7.34 -15.21 10.59
C ALA A 319 8.04 -15.36 11.94
N ALA A 320 8.98 -14.48 12.27
CA ALA A 320 9.64 -14.47 13.57
C ALA A 320 8.64 -14.34 14.75
N ALA A 321 7.67 -13.43 14.62
CA ALA A 321 6.60 -13.24 15.61
C ALA A 321 5.75 -14.50 15.79
N ALA A 322 5.37 -15.17 14.70
CA ALA A 322 4.58 -16.38 14.74
C ALA A 322 5.35 -17.57 15.32
N SER A 323 6.65 -17.69 15.03
CA SER A 323 7.54 -18.68 15.65
C SER A 323 7.67 -18.46 17.16
N LEU A 324 7.87 -17.20 17.61
CA LEU A 324 7.90 -16.86 19.04
C LEU A 324 6.58 -17.22 19.74
N ALA A 325 5.45 -17.03 19.07
CA ALA A 325 4.13 -17.30 19.65
C ALA A 325 3.88 -18.78 19.98
N LEU A 326 4.66 -19.67 19.35
CA LEU A 326 4.69 -21.12 19.59
C LEU A 326 5.87 -21.56 20.47
N GLY A 327 6.68 -20.64 20.98
CA GLY A 327 7.84 -20.97 21.80
C GLY A 327 9.11 -21.31 21.00
N ASP A 328 9.06 -21.23 19.66
CA ASP A 328 10.15 -21.62 18.77
C ASP A 328 11.18 -20.51 18.63
N LYS A 329 12.08 -20.45 19.61
CA LYS A 329 13.16 -19.47 19.69
C LYS A 329 14.17 -19.58 18.56
N GLU A 330 14.44 -20.80 18.10
CA GLU A 330 15.44 -21.04 17.05
C GLU A 330 14.95 -20.52 15.70
N ALA A 331 13.69 -20.83 15.33
CA ALA A 331 13.09 -20.30 14.11
C ALA A 331 12.95 -18.77 14.17
N ALA A 332 12.52 -18.22 15.31
CA ALA A 332 12.45 -16.77 15.50
C ALA A 332 13.80 -16.08 15.29
N ARG A 333 14.87 -16.64 15.89
CA ARG A 333 16.23 -16.13 15.73
C ARG A 333 16.69 -16.18 14.28
N HIS A 334 16.38 -17.27 13.58
CA HIS A 334 16.71 -17.42 12.17
C HIS A 334 16.12 -16.28 11.32
N PHE A 335 14.83 -15.97 11.49
CA PHE A 335 14.19 -14.89 10.73
C PHE A 335 14.70 -13.50 11.15
N PHE A 336 14.93 -13.23 12.44
CA PHE A 336 15.52 -11.96 12.87
C PHE A 336 16.92 -11.74 12.30
N GLN A 337 17.74 -12.78 12.16
CA GLN A 337 19.08 -12.66 11.56
C GLN A 337 19.02 -12.22 10.10
N GLN A 338 17.98 -12.62 9.36
CA GLN A 338 17.81 -12.23 7.97
C GLN A 338 17.38 -10.77 7.79
N VAL A 339 16.63 -10.21 8.75
CA VAL A 339 16.13 -8.82 8.66
C VAL A 339 17.18 -7.77 9.02
N GLY A 340 18.21 -8.14 9.80
CA GLY A 340 19.22 -7.21 10.29
C GLY A 340 18.71 -6.33 11.45
N ASP A 341 19.18 -5.08 11.49
CA ASP A 341 18.84 -4.11 12.56
C ASP A 341 17.60 -3.27 12.22
N ASP A 342 16.47 -3.95 11.98
CA ASP A 342 15.19 -3.28 11.74
C ASP A 342 14.54 -2.87 13.08
N PRO A 343 14.25 -1.58 13.34
CA PRO A 343 13.67 -1.14 14.60
C PRO A 343 12.32 -1.78 14.95
N ARG A 344 11.57 -2.24 13.95
CA ARG A 344 10.30 -2.95 14.14
C ARG A 344 10.48 -4.31 14.81
N ALA A 345 11.69 -4.88 14.74
CA ALA A 345 12.04 -6.15 15.39
C ALA A 345 12.24 -6.01 16.90
N TYR A 346 12.57 -4.81 17.40
CA TYR A 346 13.12 -4.64 18.75
C TYR A 346 12.21 -5.16 19.85
N ASN A 347 10.89 -4.99 19.72
CA ASN A 347 9.97 -5.54 20.71
C ASN A 347 10.06 -7.07 20.77
N ASN A 348 9.94 -7.74 19.64
CA ASN A 348 9.94 -9.20 19.59
C ASN A 348 11.33 -9.80 19.87
N GLN A 349 12.42 -9.09 19.54
CA GLN A 349 13.77 -9.45 19.98
C GLN A 349 13.93 -9.36 21.50
N GLY A 350 13.28 -8.38 22.14
CA GLY A 350 13.20 -8.31 23.60
C GLY A 350 12.43 -9.50 24.19
N VAL A 351 11.33 -9.92 23.56
CA VAL A 351 10.58 -11.12 23.96
C VAL A 351 11.43 -12.39 23.81
N LEU A 352 12.16 -12.55 22.70
CA LEU A 352 13.07 -13.67 22.49
C LEU A 352 14.10 -13.78 23.61
N LEU A 353 14.76 -12.68 23.97
CA LEU A 353 15.74 -12.65 25.05
C LEU A 353 15.11 -12.97 26.40
N LEU A 354 13.88 -12.50 26.65
CA LEU A 354 13.15 -12.83 27.87
C LEU A 354 12.84 -14.34 27.96
N MET A 355 12.44 -14.97 26.85
CA MET A 355 12.25 -16.43 26.74
C MET A 355 13.55 -17.23 26.88
N GLU A 356 14.70 -16.57 26.79
CA GLU A 356 16.04 -17.12 27.01
C GLU A 356 16.56 -16.85 28.43
N GLY A 357 15.80 -16.12 29.23
CA GLY A 357 16.16 -15.73 30.59
C GLY A 357 17.04 -14.48 30.69
N ASP A 358 17.36 -13.83 29.57
CA ASP A 358 18.12 -12.58 29.54
C ASP A 358 17.20 -11.36 29.72
N LYS A 359 16.84 -11.11 30.98
CA LYS A 359 15.98 -9.98 31.36
C LYS A 359 16.62 -8.61 31.05
N GLU A 360 17.92 -8.47 31.23
CA GLU A 360 18.62 -7.20 31.01
C GLU A 360 18.73 -6.89 29.51
N GLY A 361 19.05 -7.90 28.70
CA GLY A 361 19.00 -7.81 27.24
C GLY A 361 17.60 -7.47 26.75
N ALA A 362 16.57 -8.15 27.27
CA ALA A 362 15.17 -7.85 26.96
C ALA A 362 14.82 -6.38 27.27
N ALA A 363 15.18 -5.90 28.47
CA ALA A 363 14.97 -4.50 28.86
C ALA A 363 15.65 -3.51 27.91
N SER A 364 16.88 -3.82 27.46
CA SER A 364 17.60 -3.01 26.48
C SER A 364 16.83 -2.87 25.16
N TYR A 365 16.33 -3.99 24.64
CA TYR A 365 15.55 -3.98 23.39
C TYR A 365 14.19 -3.29 23.53
N PHE A 366 13.47 -3.49 24.64
CA PHE A 366 12.23 -2.74 24.89
C PHE A 366 12.47 -1.23 24.97
N ARG A 367 13.60 -0.79 25.56
CA ARG A 367 13.99 0.63 25.55
C ARG A 367 14.27 1.14 24.13
N LYS A 368 14.93 0.34 23.29
CA LYS A 368 15.13 0.70 21.86
C LYS A 368 13.81 0.83 21.11
N TYR A 369 12.78 0.07 21.48
CA TYR A 369 11.45 0.12 20.84
C TYR A 369 10.58 1.32 21.28
N LEU A 370 10.96 2.03 22.36
CA LEU A 370 10.20 3.18 22.88
C LEU A 370 9.83 4.23 21.82
N PRO A 371 10.71 4.65 20.89
CA PRO A 371 10.37 5.66 19.88
C PRO A 371 9.28 5.20 18.90
N LEU A 372 9.15 3.90 18.65
CA LEU A 372 8.15 3.34 17.73
C LEU A 372 6.81 3.14 18.42
N ASN A 373 6.80 2.55 19.61
CA ASN A 373 5.56 2.32 20.37
C ASN A 373 5.81 2.45 21.88
N PRO A 374 5.70 3.67 22.43
CA PRO A 374 5.97 3.93 23.84
C PRO A 374 5.06 3.14 24.79
N ARG A 375 3.82 2.85 24.37
CA ARG A 375 2.85 2.14 25.20
C ARG A 375 3.27 0.69 25.40
N VAL A 376 3.51 -0.04 24.30
CA VAL A 376 3.92 -1.45 24.34
C VAL A 376 5.26 -1.62 25.05
N ALA A 377 6.23 -0.76 24.73
CA ALA A 377 7.55 -0.81 25.35
C ALA A 377 7.50 -0.62 26.87
N ARG A 378 6.70 0.34 27.38
CA ARG A 378 6.54 0.57 28.82
C ARG A 378 5.83 -0.57 29.53
N GLU A 379 4.80 -1.14 28.90
CA GLU A 379 4.08 -2.32 29.42
C GLU A 379 5.06 -3.49 29.61
N ASN A 380 5.86 -3.79 28.58
CA ASN A 380 6.83 -4.88 28.61
C ASN A 380 7.95 -4.64 29.63
N LEU A 381 8.45 -3.40 29.76
CA LEU A 381 9.42 -3.02 30.79
C LEU A 381 8.88 -3.18 32.21
N ARG A 382 7.59 -2.91 32.42
CA ARG A 382 6.93 -3.12 33.70
C ARG A 382 6.80 -4.60 34.02
N MET A 383 6.36 -5.41 33.06
CA MET A 383 6.17 -6.86 33.26
C MET A 383 7.46 -7.62 33.60
N ILE A 384 8.63 -7.15 33.16
CA ILE A 384 9.91 -7.80 33.52
C ILE A 384 10.47 -7.36 34.88
N SER A 385 9.94 -6.26 35.43
CA SER A 385 10.35 -5.70 36.73
C SER A 385 9.53 -6.20 37.91
N GLU A 386 8.33 -6.72 37.64
CA GLU A 386 7.47 -7.46 38.57
C GLU A 386 7.92 -8.94 38.63
#